data_AF-A0A286TXE3-F1
#
_entry.id   AF-A0A286TXE3-F1
#
_cell.length_a   1.000
_cell.length_b   1.000
_cell.length_c   1.000
_cell.angle_alpha   90.00
_cell.angle_beta   90.00
_cell.angle_gamma   90.00
#
_symmetry.space_group_name_H-M   'P 1'
#
loop_
_entity.id
_entity.type
_entity.pdbx_description
1 polymer ?
#
loop_
_entity_poly.entity_id
_entity_poly.type
_entity_poly.pdbx_seq_one_letter_code
_entity_poly.pdbx_strand_id
1 'polypeptide(L)'
;MTPISANWSDTRIATPNRGVTSNYLGDFTLGQSSTLNLTGIGSHTALALEFDLYLFSTWDGNNTTFGPDFFSLSGDVNGSWTFTNHQPQGQSYPGSPDLIPFGSGADATHVYLGLDPTGTGDDFQISHTASTFSVTFGGPTDQIDEWWGIDNVRVSIDGGTTVPEPTTVALLGIGLAGLAGAEVRRRRKKKTINS
;
A
#
# COMPACT_ATOMS: atom_id res chain seq x y z
N MET A 1 8.04 -19.18 9.91
CA MET A 1 7.25 -18.07 9.33
C MET A 1 6.45 -18.65 8.19
N THR A 2 5.14 -18.46 8.20
CA THR A 2 4.30 -18.76 7.03
C THR A 2 4.66 -17.75 5.93
N PRO A 3 4.87 -18.17 4.67
CA PRO A 3 5.11 -17.21 3.59
C PRO A 3 3.90 -16.28 3.43
N ILE A 4 4.17 -15.02 3.11
CA ILE A 4 3.09 -14.08 2.78
C ILE A 4 2.43 -14.57 1.48
N SER A 5 1.11 -14.65 1.48
CA SER A 5 0.31 -14.98 0.29
C SER A 5 -0.55 -13.79 -0.10
N ALA A 6 -0.58 -13.46 -1.38
CA ALA A 6 -1.51 -12.47 -1.95
C ALA A 6 -2.53 -13.17 -2.86
N ASN A 7 -3.80 -12.84 -2.70
CA ASN A 7 -4.88 -13.33 -3.54
C ASN A 7 -5.83 -12.19 -3.93
N TRP A 8 -6.19 -12.14 -5.21
CA TRP A 8 -7.12 -11.17 -5.76
C TRP A 8 -8.44 -11.85 -6.12
N SER A 9 -9.57 -11.20 -5.83
CA SER A 9 -10.89 -11.72 -6.20
C SER A 9 -11.17 -11.62 -7.71
N ASP A 10 -10.65 -10.59 -8.37
CA ASP A 10 -10.59 -10.50 -9.83
C ASP A 10 -9.14 -10.19 -10.23
N THR A 11 -8.59 -11.01 -11.13
CA THR A 11 -7.22 -10.91 -11.65
C THR A 11 -7.18 -10.46 -13.11
N ARG A 12 -8.26 -9.85 -13.62
CA ARG A 12 -8.33 -9.35 -14.99
C ARG A 12 -7.26 -8.30 -15.23
N ILE A 13 -6.40 -8.58 -16.20
CA ILE A 13 -5.37 -7.66 -16.65
C ILE A 13 -5.82 -7.05 -17.98
N ALA A 14 -5.99 -5.74 -18.00
CA ALA A 14 -6.25 -5.00 -19.23
C ALA A 14 -4.95 -4.74 -19.98
N THR A 15 -5.05 -4.78 -21.31
CA THR A 15 -3.97 -4.33 -22.19
C THR A 15 -3.93 -2.81 -22.22
N PRO A 16 -2.73 -2.20 -22.29
CA PRO A 16 -2.58 -0.75 -22.27
C PRO A 16 -3.35 -0.12 -23.43
N ASN A 17 -4.16 0.88 -23.11
CA ASN A 17 -4.95 1.63 -24.08
C ASN A 17 -5.02 3.11 -23.64
N ARG A 18 -5.56 3.98 -24.51
CA ARG A 18 -5.75 5.42 -24.22
C ARG A 18 -4.53 6.07 -23.55
N GLY A 19 -3.36 5.90 -24.16
CA GLY A 19 -2.10 6.52 -23.72
C GLY A 19 -1.43 5.88 -22.50
N VAL A 20 -2.09 4.93 -21.81
CA VAL A 20 -1.44 4.09 -20.79
C VAL A 20 -0.49 3.12 -21.47
N THR A 21 0.68 2.88 -20.87
CA THR A 21 1.78 2.10 -21.49
C THR A 21 2.10 0.79 -20.77
N SER A 22 1.64 0.61 -19.54
CA SER A 22 1.76 -0.62 -18.75
C SER A 22 0.43 -1.36 -18.67
N ASN A 23 0.51 -2.67 -18.44
CA ASN A 23 -0.67 -3.46 -18.08
C ASN A 23 -1.15 -3.03 -16.69
N TYR A 24 -2.45 -3.10 -16.45
CA TYR A 24 -3.06 -2.77 -15.15
C TYR A 24 -4.18 -3.76 -14.82
N LEU A 25 -4.57 -3.81 -13.56
CA LEU A 25 -5.73 -4.60 -13.10
C LEU A 25 -7.01 -3.84 -13.43
N GLY A 26 -7.88 -4.44 -14.24
CA GLY A 26 -9.06 -3.80 -14.84
C GLY A 26 -9.40 -4.41 -16.20
N ASP A 27 -10.17 -3.78 -17.08
CA ASP A 27 -10.94 -2.55 -16.89
C ASP A 27 -12.24 -2.84 -16.12
N PHE A 28 -12.37 -2.25 -14.94
CA PHE A 28 -13.54 -2.41 -14.10
C PHE A 28 -14.56 -1.32 -14.41
N THR A 29 -15.83 -1.69 -14.52
CA THR A 29 -16.97 -0.80 -14.83
C THR A 29 -18.24 -1.36 -14.18
N LEU A 30 -19.39 -0.68 -14.26
CA LEU A 30 -20.67 -1.21 -13.78
C LEU A 30 -20.66 -1.68 -12.32
N GLY A 31 -20.01 -0.92 -11.42
CA GLY A 31 -19.88 -1.28 -10.00
C GLY A 31 -19.01 -2.52 -9.73
N GLN A 32 -18.18 -2.95 -10.70
CA GLN A 32 -17.19 -3.99 -10.47
C GLN A 32 -16.16 -3.55 -9.42
N SER A 33 -15.62 -4.54 -8.71
CA SER A 33 -14.63 -4.37 -7.67
C SER A 33 -13.62 -5.52 -7.68
N SER A 34 -12.46 -5.29 -7.08
CA SER A 34 -11.48 -6.35 -6.81
C SER A 34 -10.94 -6.22 -5.39
N THR A 35 -10.84 -7.34 -4.70
CA THR A 35 -10.37 -7.44 -3.32
C THR A 35 -9.00 -8.10 -3.28
N LEU A 36 -8.01 -7.40 -2.70
CA LEU A 36 -6.73 -7.98 -2.32
C LEU A 36 -6.83 -8.55 -0.91
N ASN A 37 -6.56 -9.85 -0.77
CA ASN A 37 -6.41 -10.54 0.50
C ASN A 37 -4.95 -10.95 0.70
N LEU A 38 -4.35 -10.49 1.79
CA LEU A 38 -3.03 -10.89 2.25
C LEU A 38 -3.17 -11.79 3.48
N THR A 39 -2.36 -12.85 3.55
CA THR A 39 -2.23 -13.68 4.75
C THR A 39 -0.77 -13.94 5.09
N GLY A 40 -0.49 -14.30 6.34
CA GLY A 40 0.87 -14.59 6.79
C GLY A 40 1.73 -13.34 6.99
N ILE A 41 1.11 -12.16 7.17
CA ILE A 41 1.83 -10.92 7.46
C ILE A 41 2.54 -11.08 8.82
N GLY A 42 3.83 -10.74 8.86
CA GLY A 42 4.65 -10.80 10.08
C GLY A 42 4.19 -9.81 11.16
N SER A 43 4.86 -9.79 12.32
CA SER A 43 4.56 -8.81 13.38
C SER A 43 4.83 -7.38 12.89
N HIS A 44 3.88 -6.47 13.13
CA HIS A 44 3.94 -5.04 12.78
C HIS A 44 2.93 -4.27 13.64
N THR A 45 2.97 -2.94 13.57
CA THR A 45 1.97 -2.07 14.24
C THR A 45 1.24 -1.13 13.29
N ALA A 46 1.71 -1.00 12.05
CA ALA A 46 1.06 -0.25 11.00
C ALA A 46 1.37 -0.84 9.61
N LEU A 47 0.47 -0.55 8.67
CA LEU A 47 0.64 -0.78 7.24
C LEU A 47 0.60 0.54 6.48
N ALA A 48 1.29 0.60 5.34
CA ALA A 48 1.06 1.62 4.32
C ALA A 48 0.57 0.94 3.03
N LEU A 49 -0.50 1.48 2.43
CA LEU A 49 -1.00 1.07 1.11
C LEU A 49 -0.71 2.16 0.09
N GLU A 50 -0.11 1.75 -1.03
CA GLU A 50 0.16 2.58 -2.21
C GLU A 50 -0.40 1.89 -3.46
N PHE A 51 -0.96 2.66 -4.39
CA PHE A 51 -1.39 2.18 -5.71
C PHE A 51 -1.59 3.35 -6.67
N ASP A 52 -1.49 3.07 -7.97
CA ASP A 52 -1.89 4.02 -9.01
C ASP A 52 -3.36 3.79 -9.37
N LEU A 53 -4.09 4.88 -9.64
CA LEU A 53 -5.47 4.85 -10.10
C LEU A 53 -5.57 5.41 -11.52
N TYR A 54 -6.19 4.63 -12.40
CA TYR A 54 -6.45 5.00 -13.79
C TYR A 54 -7.95 5.19 -13.98
N LEU A 55 -8.34 6.37 -14.47
CA LEU A 55 -9.72 6.72 -14.78
C LEU A 55 -9.86 7.01 -16.26
N PHE A 56 -10.85 6.40 -16.88
CA PHE A 56 -11.05 6.45 -18.32
C PHE A 56 -12.48 6.85 -18.67
N SER A 57 -12.63 7.51 -19.82
CA SER A 57 -13.93 7.91 -20.39
C SER A 57 -14.66 8.92 -19.49
N THR A 58 -15.92 8.79 -19.07
CA THR A 58 -16.72 9.94 -18.57
C THR A 58 -16.90 9.98 -17.05
N TRP A 59 -15.86 10.28 -16.29
CA TRP A 59 -16.02 10.50 -14.84
C TRP A 59 -16.57 11.92 -14.58
N ASP A 60 -17.86 12.02 -14.26
CA ASP A 60 -18.66 13.22 -14.01
C ASP A 60 -18.64 13.72 -12.55
N GLY A 61 -17.85 13.13 -11.66
CA GLY A 61 -17.48 13.73 -10.37
C GLY A 61 -18.65 13.94 -9.43
N ASN A 62 -18.88 15.18 -8.99
CA ASN A 62 -19.96 15.53 -8.05
C ASN A 62 -21.33 15.73 -8.72
N ASN A 63 -21.44 15.51 -10.03
CA ASN A 63 -22.70 15.64 -10.75
C ASN A 63 -23.75 14.70 -10.12
N THR A 64 -24.97 15.19 -9.87
CA THR A 64 -26.05 14.38 -9.26
C THR A 64 -27.02 13.75 -10.28
N THR A 65 -26.84 14.07 -11.56
CA THR A 65 -27.64 13.55 -12.68
C THR A 65 -26.93 12.43 -13.41
N PHE A 66 -25.64 12.62 -13.68
CA PHE A 66 -24.80 11.65 -14.39
C PHE A 66 -23.73 11.01 -13.49
N GLY A 67 -23.42 11.61 -12.35
CA GLY A 67 -22.67 10.95 -11.28
C GLY A 67 -23.57 10.70 -10.05
N PRO A 68 -23.04 10.69 -8.83
CA PRO A 68 -21.64 10.93 -8.48
C PRO A 68 -20.72 9.73 -8.72
N ASP A 69 -19.52 9.99 -9.27
CA ASP A 69 -18.60 8.91 -9.67
C ASP A 69 -17.54 8.63 -8.62
N PHE A 70 -17.89 7.71 -7.73
CA PHE A 70 -17.03 7.32 -6.64
C PHE A 70 -15.98 6.29 -7.05
N PHE A 71 -14.75 6.52 -6.62
CA PHE A 71 -13.81 5.44 -6.34
C PHE A 71 -13.67 5.27 -4.83
N SER A 72 -13.64 4.02 -4.39
CA SER A 72 -13.73 3.65 -2.99
C SER A 72 -12.78 2.52 -2.62
N LEU A 73 -12.34 2.60 -1.36
CA LEU A 73 -11.63 1.57 -0.64
C LEU A 73 -12.53 1.09 0.51
N SER A 74 -12.59 -0.21 0.72
CA SER A 74 -13.29 -0.79 1.89
C SER A 74 -12.58 -2.03 2.45
N GLY A 75 -12.74 -2.26 3.74
CA GLY A 75 -12.09 -3.36 4.48
C GLY A 75 -11.23 -2.81 5.62
N ASP A 76 -9.96 -3.23 5.66
CA ASP A 76 -9.00 -2.74 6.65
C ASP A 76 -8.56 -1.29 6.38
N VAL A 77 -8.76 -0.81 5.15
CA VAL A 77 -8.68 0.61 4.78
C VAL A 77 -10.01 1.04 4.18
N ASN A 78 -10.46 2.25 4.53
CA ASN A 78 -11.74 2.78 4.09
C ASN A 78 -11.56 4.21 3.57
N GLY A 79 -12.18 4.51 2.43
CA GLY A 79 -12.13 5.81 1.80
C GLY A 79 -13.08 5.85 0.61
N SER A 80 -13.65 7.01 0.31
CA SER A 80 -14.50 7.16 -0.87
C SER A 80 -14.48 8.61 -1.32
N TRP A 81 -14.15 8.82 -2.58
CA TRP A 81 -14.11 10.14 -3.18
C TRP A 81 -14.74 10.09 -4.57
N THR A 82 -15.43 11.16 -4.94
CA THR A 82 -15.76 11.36 -6.34
C THR A 82 -14.52 11.82 -7.09
N PHE A 83 -14.41 11.41 -8.35
CA PHE A 83 -13.35 11.83 -9.26
C PHE A 83 -13.95 12.35 -10.55
N THR A 84 -13.25 13.28 -11.21
CA THR A 84 -13.70 13.76 -12.51
C THR A 84 -12.56 13.95 -13.48
N ASN A 85 -12.80 13.54 -14.72
CA ASN A 85 -12.01 13.95 -15.88
C ASN A 85 -12.76 14.93 -16.79
N HIS A 86 -13.92 15.36 -16.33
CA HIS A 86 -14.79 16.33 -16.97
C HIS A 86 -14.85 17.59 -16.10
N GLN A 87 -14.98 18.76 -16.72
CA GLN A 87 -15.17 20.03 -16.01
C GLN A 87 -16.45 20.66 -16.55
N PRO A 88 -17.28 21.34 -15.72
CA PRO A 88 -16.98 21.90 -14.39
C PRO A 88 -17.58 21.12 -13.20
N GLN A 89 -17.84 19.82 -13.31
CA GLN A 89 -18.63 19.04 -12.34
C GLN A 89 -17.97 18.97 -10.96
N GLY A 90 -16.64 19.13 -10.88
CA GLY A 90 -15.86 19.08 -9.65
C GLY A 90 -15.78 17.67 -9.07
N GLN A 91 -14.92 17.49 -8.08
CA GLN A 91 -14.67 16.22 -7.39
C GLN A 91 -14.52 16.44 -5.89
N SER A 92 -14.67 15.39 -5.10
CA SER A 92 -14.43 15.42 -3.66
C SER A 92 -13.01 14.98 -3.32
N TYR A 93 -12.33 14.27 -4.23
CA TYR A 93 -10.91 13.99 -4.07
C TYR A 93 -10.12 15.32 -4.08
N PRO A 94 -9.28 15.58 -3.08
CA PRO A 94 -8.61 16.88 -2.91
C PRO A 94 -7.48 17.15 -3.92
N GLY A 95 -6.92 16.10 -4.53
CA GLY A 95 -5.81 16.20 -5.49
C GLY A 95 -6.23 16.39 -6.95
N SER A 96 -5.27 16.65 -7.81
CA SER A 96 -5.42 16.68 -9.28
C SER A 96 -4.75 15.45 -9.91
N PRO A 97 -5.13 15.01 -11.13
CA PRO A 97 -4.41 13.93 -11.79
C PRO A 97 -2.95 14.32 -12.05
N ASP A 98 -2.04 13.36 -11.88
CA ASP A 98 -0.61 13.53 -12.16
C ASP A 98 -0.33 13.50 -13.66
N LEU A 99 -1.05 12.64 -14.39
CA LEU A 99 -0.92 12.48 -15.84
C LEU A 99 -2.27 12.53 -16.54
N ILE A 100 -2.24 13.12 -17.75
CA ILE A 100 -3.34 13.07 -18.71
C ILE A 100 -2.78 12.51 -20.03
N PRO A 101 -2.54 11.19 -20.13
CA PRO A 101 -1.81 10.61 -21.25
C PRO A 101 -2.62 10.56 -22.56
N PHE A 102 -3.92 10.80 -22.52
CA PHE A 102 -4.80 10.71 -23.68
C PHE A 102 -6.01 11.61 -23.54
N GLY A 103 -6.49 12.11 -24.68
CA GLY A 103 -7.76 12.84 -24.78
C GLY A 103 -7.75 14.22 -24.12
N SER A 104 -8.94 14.80 -24.04
CA SER A 104 -9.24 16.03 -23.31
C SER A 104 -10.73 16.07 -22.97
N GLY A 105 -11.11 16.82 -21.94
CA GLY A 105 -12.49 16.83 -21.45
C GLY A 105 -12.99 15.43 -21.10
N ALA A 106 -14.24 15.12 -21.43
CA ALA A 106 -14.90 13.83 -21.20
C ALA A 106 -14.20 12.61 -21.81
N ASP A 107 -13.26 12.77 -22.75
CA ASP A 107 -12.49 11.66 -23.32
C ASP A 107 -11.13 11.44 -22.65
N ALA A 108 -10.77 12.31 -21.70
CA ALA A 108 -9.46 12.31 -21.06
C ALA A 108 -9.24 11.05 -20.22
N THR A 109 -8.03 10.50 -20.29
CA THR A 109 -7.58 9.51 -19.31
C THR A 109 -6.86 10.26 -18.20
N HIS A 110 -7.30 10.09 -16.96
CA HIS A 110 -6.66 10.69 -15.78
C HIS A 110 -5.95 9.59 -15.01
N VAL A 111 -4.68 9.82 -14.68
CA VAL A 111 -3.87 8.89 -13.88
C VAL A 111 -3.40 9.61 -12.63
N TYR A 112 -3.68 9.00 -11.48
CA TYR A 112 -3.19 9.42 -10.18
C TYR A 112 -2.11 8.42 -9.76
N LEU A 113 -0.88 8.89 -9.63
CA LEU A 113 0.27 8.07 -9.27
C LEU A 113 0.43 8.07 -7.75
N GLY A 114 0.42 6.88 -7.14
CA GLY A 114 0.45 6.77 -5.67
C GLY A 114 -0.73 7.52 -5.03
N LEU A 115 -1.96 7.19 -5.44
CA LEU A 115 -3.18 7.83 -4.93
C LEU A 115 -3.18 7.83 -3.40
N ASP A 116 -3.55 8.96 -2.82
CA ASP A 116 -3.38 9.23 -1.40
C ASP A 116 -4.61 9.94 -0.80
N PRO A 117 -4.97 9.76 0.48
CA PRO A 117 -6.20 10.31 1.04
C PRO A 117 -6.26 11.84 1.08
N THR A 118 -5.11 12.54 0.99
CA THR A 118 -5.01 14.00 1.16
C THR A 118 -4.77 14.75 -0.16
N GLY A 119 -4.46 14.03 -1.25
CA GLY A 119 -4.03 14.60 -2.53
C GLY A 119 -2.67 15.30 -2.46
N THR A 120 -1.87 15.00 -1.44
CA THR A 120 -0.57 15.65 -1.18
C THR A 120 0.61 14.67 -1.14
N GLY A 121 0.39 13.42 -1.58
CA GLY A 121 1.42 12.37 -1.67
C GLY A 121 1.69 11.63 -0.35
N ASP A 122 0.69 11.51 0.53
CA ASP A 122 0.81 10.77 1.80
C ASP A 122 0.23 9.35 1.70
N ASP A 123 1.01 8.27 1.75
CA ASP A 123 0.43 6.91 1.65
C ASP A 123 -0.73 6.65 2.64
N PHE A 124 -1.61 5.70 2.30
CA PHE A 124 -2.65 5.24 3.23
C PHE A 124 -2.04 4.55 4.45
N GLN A 125 -1.85 5.30 5.55
CA GLN A 125 -1.35 4.78 6.82
C GLN A 125 -2.48 4.12 7.63
N ILE A 126 -2.32 2.83 7.94
CA ILE A 126 -3.34 2.02 8.64
C ILE A 126 -2.73 1.44 9.92
N SER A 127 -3.28 1.80 11.08
CA SER A 127 -2.97 1.11 12.34
C SER A 127 -3.44 -0.33 12.25
N HIS A 128 -2.50 -1.29 12.28
CA HIS A 128 -2.81 -2.69 11.96
C HIS A 128 -1.82 -3.65 12.62
N THR A 129 -2.31 -4.80 13.09
CA THR A 129 -1.50 -5.84 13.76
C THR A 129 -1.86 -7.27 13.35
N ALA A 130 -2.95 -7.47 12.60
CA ALA A 130 -3.42 -8.80 12.25
C ALA A 130 -2.48 -9.47 11.23
N SER A 131 -2.42 -10.80 11.25
CA SER A 131 -1.63 -11.55 10.26
C SER A 131 -2.29 -11.61 8.86
N THR A 132 -3.45 -10.98 8.71
CA THR A 132 -4.24 -10.90 7.47
C THR A 132 -4.61 -9.46 7.21
N PHE A 133 -4.64 -9.05 5.95
CA PHE A 133 -5.09 -7.73 5.50
C PHE A 133 -6.00 -7.89 4.29
N SER A 134 -7.07 -7.11 4.22
CA SER A 134 -8.04 -7.10 3.13
C SER A 134 -8.42 -5.69 2.74
N VAL A 135 -8.31 -5.38 1.45
CA VAL A 135 -8.81 -4.14 0.84
C VAL A 135 -9.57 -4.45 -0.44
N THR A 136 -10.75 -3.87 -0.57
CA THR A 136 -11.56 -3.89 -1.77
C THR A 136 -11.50 -2.54 -2.45
N PHE A 137 -11.08 -2.53 -3.72
CA PHE A 137 -11.12 -1.39 -4.61
C PHE A 137 -12.41 -1.45 -5.42
N GLY A 138 -13.20 -0.38 -5.42
CA GLY A 138 -14.46 -0.33 -6.16
C GLY A 138 -14.65 1.04 -6.81
N GLY A 139 -15.09 1.06 -8.06
CA GLY A 139 -15.40 2.29 -8.79
C GLY A 139 -16.90 2.55 -8.90
N PRO A 140 -17.32 3.46 -9.81
CA PRO A 140 -18.63 4.06 -9.81
C PRO A 140 -19.70 3.06 -10.23
N THR A 141 -20.95 3.46 -10.00
CA THR A 141 -22.11 2.60 -10.20
C THR A 141 -22.47 2.49 -11.67
N ASP A 142 -23.19 1.40 -11.99
CA ASP A 142 -24.15 1.09 -13.09
C ASP A 142 -24.03 1.69 -14.50
N GLN A 143 -23.02 2.48 -14.81
CA GLN A 143 -22.75 3.05 -16.12
C GLN A 143 -21.60 2.32 -16.82
N ILE A 144 -21.64 2.33 -18.16
CA ILE A 144 -20.73 1.55 -19.03
C ILE A 144 -19.61 2.40 -19.61
N ASP A 145 -19.78 3.71 -19.58
CA ASP A 145 -18.89 4.73 -20.11
C ASP A 145 -17.90 5.24 -19.05
N GLU A 146 -17.89 4.64 -17.85
CA GLU A 146 -16.93 4.88 -16.79
C GLU A 146 -16.27 3.57 -16.43
N TRP A 147 -14.95 3.57 -16.57
CA TRP A 147 -14.15 2.41 -16.27
C TRP A 147 -12.83 2.86 -15.65
N TRP A 148 -12.28 1.97 -14.83
CA TRP A 148 -11.09 2.23 -14.05
C TRP A 148 -10.17 1.02 -13.99
N GLY A 149 -8.93 1.29 -13.63
CA GLY A 149 -7.96 0.28 -13.30
C GLY A 149 -7.03 0.73 -12.18
N ILE A 150 -6.30 -0.23 -11.62
CA ILE A 150 -5.24 0.03 -10.65
C ILE A 150 -3.96 -0.69 -11.05
N ASP A 151 -2.82 -0.11 -10.70
CA ASP A 151 -1.50 -0.72 -10.88
C ASP A 151 -0.61 -0.39 -9.68
N ASN A 152 0.57 -0.98 -9.62
CA ASN A 152 1.60 -0.69 -8.61
C ASN A 152 1.12 -0.84 -7.16
N VAL A 153 0.14 -1.72 -6.92
CA VAL A 153 -0.40 -1.98 -5.58
C VAL A 153 0.69 -2.54 -4.67
N ARG A 154 1.01 -1.81 -3.61
CA ARG A 154 2.03 -2.17 -2.60
C ARG A 154 1.45 -2.03 -1.21
N VAL A 155 1.75 -3.02 -0.37
CA VAL A 155 1.46 -2.99 1.06
C VAL A 155 2.77 -3.18 1.80
N SER A 156 3.14 -2.22 2.64
CA SER A 156 4.37 -2.25 3.45
C SER A 156 4.04 -2.23 4.94
N ILE A 157 4.93 -2.76 5.78
CA ILE A 157 4.82 -2.72 7.25
C ILE A 157 5.84 -1.74 7.84
N ASP A 158 5.50 -1.11 8.96
CA ASP A 158 6.38 -0.22 9.73
C ASP A 158 7.66 -0.89 10.30
N GLY A 159 7.70 -2.23 10.28
CA GLY A 159 8.80 -3.06 10.78
C GLY A 159 9.91 -3.41 9.78
N GLY A 160 10.09 -2.67 8.69
CA GLY A 160 11.12 -2.92 7.65
C GLY A 160 12.60 -2.87 8.09
N THR A 161 12.90 -2.81 9.39
CA THR A 161 14.27 -2.97 9.92
C THR A 161 14.30 -4.13 10.90
N THR A 162 15.10 -5.15 10.58
CA THR A 162 15.41 -6.27 11.46
C THR A 162 15.68 -5.76 12.88
N VAL A 163 14.89 -6.25 13.85
CA VAL A 163 15.19 -6.10 15.27
C VAL A 163 16.66 -6.53 15.48
N PRO A 164 17.58 -5.65 15.92
CA PRO A 164 18.90 -6.09 16.31
C PRO A 164 18.74 -7.16 17.38
N GLU A 165 19.41 -8.30 17.23
CA GLU A 165 19.33 -9.39 18.21
C GLU A 165 19.39 -8.82 19.62
N PRO A 166 18.52 -9.30 20.54
CA PRO A 166 18.39 -8.71 21.85
C PRO A 166 19.77 -8.62 22.52
N THR A 167 20.02 -7.51 23.21
CA THR A 167 21.26 -7.19 23.93
C THR A 167 21.71 -8.29 24.91
N THR A 168 20.90 -9.34 25.13
CA THR A 168 21.27 -10.60 25.78
C THR A 168 22.47 -11.30 25.13
N VAL A 169 22.67 -11.25 23.80
CA VAL A 169 23.87 -11.84 23.18
C VAL A 169 25.13 -11.05 23.57
N ALA A 170 25.04 -9.72 23.58
CA ALA A 170 26.12 -8.85 24.06
C ALA A 170 26.40 -9.03 25.55
N LEU A 171 25.35 -9.10 26.40
CA LEU A 171 25.50 -9.35 27.83
C LEU A 171 26.10 -10.74 28.13
N LEU A 172 25.70 -11.78 27.39
CA LEU A 172 26.24 -13.13 27.53
C LEU A 172 27.73 -13.16 27.17
N GLY A 173 28.12 -12.49 26.08
CA GLY A 173 29.53 -12.36 25.68
C GLY A 173 30.40 -11.63 26.71
N ILE A 174 29.91 -10.51 27.24
CA ILE A 174 30.60 -9.73 28.28
C ILE A 174 30.73 -10.54 29.57
N GLY A 175 29.68 -11.25 29.98
CA GLY A 175 29.69 -12.12 31.16
C GLY A 175 30.76 -13.21 31.08
N LEU A 176 30.87 -13.88 29.92
CA LEU A 176 31.88 -14.93 29.71
C LEU A 176 33.31 -14.38 29.67
N ALA A 177 33.54 -13.23 29.03
CA ALA A 177 34.85 -12.57 29.00
C ALA A 177 35.29 -12.10 30.41
N GLY A 178 34.36 -11.55 31.20
CA GLY A 178 34.61 -11.16 32.59
C GLY A 178 35.02 -12.35 33.47
N LEU A 179 34.34 -13.50 33.32
CA LEU A 179 34.67 -14.74 34.03
C LEU A 179 36.05 -15.28 33.63
N ALA A 180 36.37 -15.30 32.33
CA ALA A 180 37.69 -15.72 31.85
C ALA A 180 38.83 -14.82 32.36
N GLY A 181 38.63 -13.50 32.34
CA GLY A 181 39.59 -12.53 32.86
C GLY A 181 39.86 -12.68 34.36
N ALA A 182 38.81 -12.95 35.16
CA ALA A 182 38.94 -13.19 36.59
C ALA A 182 39.77 -14.44 36.90
N GLU A 183 39.57 -15.54 36.17
CA GLU A 183 40.32 -16.78 36.38
C GLU A 183 41.80 -16.64 35.99
N VAL A 184 42.12 -15.94 34.89
CA VAL A 184 43.51 -15.66 34.49
C VAL A 184 44.24 -14.83 35.56
N ARG A 185 43.57 -13.81 36.12
CA ARG A 185 44.14 -12.99 37.19
C ARG A 185 44.43 -13.82 38.44
N ARG A 186 43.54 -14.76 38.80
CA ARG A 186 43.72 -15.67 39.93
C ARG A 186 44.97 -16.55 39.77
N ARG A 187 45.19 -17.09 38.56
CA ARG A 187 46.37 -17.93 38.26
C ARG A 187 47.68 -17.15 38.30
N ARG A 188 47.70 -15.90 37.81
CA ARG A 188 48.91 -15.04 37.84
C ARG A 188 49.34 -14.70 39.27
N LYS A 189 48.41 -14.34 40.15
CA LYS A 189 48.71 -14.08 41.57
C LYS A 189 49.32 -15.32 42.26
N LYS A 190 48.80 -16.52 41.96
CA LYS A 190 49.34 -17.77 42.53
C LYS A 190 50.76 -18.09 42.04
N LYS A 191 51.15 -17.64 40.84
CA LYS A 191 52.51 -17.82 40.30
C LYS A 191 53.53 -16.86 40.91
N THR A 192 53.13 -15.62 41.21
CA THR A 192 54.01 -14.60 41.84
C THR A 192 54.30 -14.87 43.32
N ILE A 193 53.45 -15.63 44.01
CA ILE A 193 53.66 -15.97 45.44
C ILE A 193 54.66 -17.15 45.60
N ASN A 194 54.95 -17.88 44.52
CA ASN A 194 55.79 -19.08 44.54
C ASN A 194 57.18 -18.87 43.88
N SER A 195 57.62 -17.63 43.68
CA SER A 195 58.95 -17.24 43.16
C SER A 195 59.68 -16.37 44.17
#